data_AF-A0AAX0Q9V7-F1
#
_entry.id   AF-A0AAX0Q9V7-F1
#
_cell.length_a   1.000
_cell.length_b   1.000
_cell.length_c   1.000
_cell.angle_alpha   90.00
_cell.angle_beta   90.00
_cell.angle_gamma   90.00
#
_symmetry.space_group_name_H-M   'P 1'
#
loop_
_entity.id
_entity.type
_entity.pdbx_description
1 polymer ?
#
loop_
_entity_poly.entity_id
_entity_poly.type
_entity_poly.pdbx_seq_one_letter_code
_entity_poly.pdbx_strand_id
1 'polypeptide(L)'
;MSENTAKQNVARLSIFSNAFLTIAKLITGLSIGSVSIISEAIHSGMDLAASFIAYFSVRRSAMPPDTDHAFGHGKYEDASGLIEALLIVLAAGIIIWEAVNKLIHGGDTLSADLLFIGMIVMGISACMNLFVSQKLMKVAKETDSIALESDAWHLRTDVFTSAGVLAGLILIQITGLTFLDSVIAIIVALLILREAASLIRRSFGDLMDESLDEKEMEKICEIICRHQNAYTNYHSLKTRKAGPDKFIEFHLMMPHATPLSQAHKVLQEVEDELKAEIPRITVIVHLDPCDGRCNQETCTFVCRRKT
;
A
#
# COMPACT_ATOMS: atom_id res chain seq x y z
N MET A 1 5.12 30.03 -8.80
CA MET A 1 3.93 29.26 -8.39
C MET A 1 4.31 28.58 -7.09
N SER A 2 3.54 28.72 -5.99
CA SER A 2 3.95 28.07 -4.72
C SER A 2 3.94 26.55 -4.91
N GLU A 3 4.87 25.83 -4.28
CA GLU A 3 4.97 24.37 -4.39
C GLU A 3 3.63 23.68 -4.05
N ASN A 4 2.90 24.20 -3.05
CA ASN A 4 1.58 23.71 -2.69
C ASN A 4 0.52 23.90 -3.79
N THR A 5 0.58 25.01 -4.54
CA THR A 5 -0.33 25.23 -5.67
C THR A 5 -0.04 24.26 -6.82
N ALA A 6 1.24 23.93 -7.07
CA ALA A 6 1.62 22.96 -8.09
C ALA A 6 1.14 21.54 -7.73
N LYS A 7 1.35 21.09 -6.48
CA LYS A 7 0.86 19.80 -5.95
C LYS A 7 -0.66 19.67 -6.11
N GLN A 8 -1.41 20.67 -5.65
CA GLN A 8 -2.87 20.66 -5.72
C GLN A 8 -3.40 20.65 -7.15
N ASN A 9 -2.78 21.39 -8.07
CA ASN A 9 -3.22 21.45 -9.45
C ASN A 9 -3.00 20.12 -10.18
N VAL A 10 -1.87 19.45 -9.95
CA VAL A 10 -1.58 18.16 -10.60
C VAL A 10 -2.41 17.03 -9.97
N ALA A 11 -2.64 17.05 -8.65
CA ALA A 11 -3.55 16.11 -8.00
C ALA A 11 -5.01 16.27 -8.50
N ARG A 12 -5.50 17.51 -8.64
CA ARG A 12 -6.82 17.76 -9.25
C ARG A 12 -6.88 17.26 -10.69
N LEU A 13 -5.83 17.51 -11.49
CA LEU A 13 -5.75 17.00 -12.86
C LEU A 13 -5.87 15.48 -12.87
N SER A 14 -5.18 14.78 -11.97
CA SER A 14 -5.27 13.32 -11.78
C SER A 14 -6.71 12.88 -11.53
N ILE A 15 -7.35 13.41 -10.49
CA ILE A 15 -8.73 13.05 -10.10
C ILE A 15 -9.73 13.31 -11.23
N PHE A 16 -9.71 14.50 -11.84
CA PHE A 16 -10.64 14.83 -12.92
C PHE A 16 -10.39 13.97 -14.17
N SER A 17 -9.13 13.68 -14.50
CA SER A 17 -8.79 12.82 -15.63
C SER A 17 -9.27 11.38 -15.40
N ASN A 18 -9.04 10.80 -14.21
CA ASN A 18 -9.48 9.45 -13.89
C ASN A 18 -11.00 9.34 -13.84
N ALA A 19 -11.70 10.33 -13.25
CA ALA A 19 -13.15 10.34 -13.23
C ALA A 19 -13.74 10.41 -14.65
N PHE A 20 -13.19 11.28 -15.52
CA PHE A 20 -13.61 11.39 -16.91
C PHE A 20 -13.37 10.09 -17.69
N LEU A 21 -12.17 9.50 -17.58
CA LEU A 21 -11.83 8.26 -18.26
C LEU A 21 -12.68 7.08 -17.78
N THR A 22 -12.95 6.99 -16.48
CA THR A 22 -13.82 5.95 -15.89
C THR A 22 -15.21 6.01 -16.50
N ILE A 23 -15.81 7.20 -16.56
CA ILE A 23 -17.14 7.40 -17.17
C ILE A 23 -17.11 7.06 -18.66
N ALA A 24 -16.09 7.52 -19.39
CA ALA A 24 -15.94 7.25 -20.82
C ALA A 24 -15.81 5.75 -21.11
N LYS A 25 -14.97 5.03 -20.34
CA LYS A 25 -14.82 3.57 -20.45
C LYS A 25 -16.14 2.86 -20.12
N LEU A 26 -16.84 3.26 -19.07
CA LEU A 26 -18.10 2.63 -18.65
C LEU A 26 -19.19 2.76 -19.73
N ILE A 27 -19.41 3.98 -20.23
CA ILE A 27 -20.40 4.23 -21.30
C ILE A 27 -20.04 3.42 -22.55
N THR A 28 -18.76 3.41 -22.93
CA THR A 28 -18.28 2.72 -24.12
C THR A 28 -18.39 1.21 -23.97
N GLY A 29 -17.98 0.66 -22.83
CA GLY A 29 -18.05 -0.76 -22.52
C GLY A 29 -19.49 -1.28 -22.54
N LEU A 30 -20.42 -0.55 -21.93
CA LEU A 30 -21.85 -0.87 -21.94
C LEU A 30 -22.46 -0.77 -23.35
N SER A 31 -22.07 0.24 -24.13
CA SER A 31 -22.60 0.44 -25.49
C SER A 31 -22.10 -0.63 -26.47
N ILE A 32 -20.87 -1.13 -26.29
CA ILE A 32 -20.27 -2.17 -27.14
C ILE A 32 -20.65 -3.59 -26.65
N GLY A 33 -21.01 -3.73 -25.37
CA GLY A 33 -21.14 -5.02 -24.70
C GLY A 33 -19.78 -5.69 -24.41
N SER A 34 -18.71 -4.91 -24.27
CA SER A 34 -17.35 -5.43 -24.02
C SER A 34 -17.07 -5.58 -22.52
N VAL A 35 -16.87 -6.83 -22.09
CA VAL A 35 -16.60 -7.15 -20.68
C VAL A 35 -15.20 -6.69 -20.30
N SER A 36 -14.23 -6.71 -21.23
CA SER A 36 -12.88 -6.22 -20.96
C SER A 36 -12.81 -4.71 -20.73
N ILE A 37 -13.58 -3.91 -21.50
CA ILE A 37 -13.67 -2.45 -21.27
C ILE A 37 -14.44 -2.16 -19.97
N ILE A 38 -15.53 -2.89 -19.69
CA ILE A 38 -16.28 -2.75 -18.44
C ILE A 38 -15.39 -3.11 -17.23
N SER A 39 -14.59 -4.17 -17.33
CA SER A 39 -13.62 -4.55 -16.30
C SER A 39 -12.65 -3.42 -15.97
N GLU A 40 -12.11 -2.79 -17.00
CA GLU A 40 -11.21 -1.65 -16.82
C GLU A 40 -11.92 -0.43 -16.22
N ALA A 41 -13.18 -0.18 -16.61
CA ALA A 41 -13.99 0.90 -16.04
C ALA A 41 -14.28 0.65 -14.55
N ILE A 42 -14.63 -0.58 -14.19
CA ILE A 42 -14.86 -0.98 -12.80
C ILE A 42 -13.57 -0.83 -12.00
N HIS A 43 -12.42 -1.26 -12.53
CA HIS A 43 -11.13 -1.09 -11.87
C HIS A 43 -10.85 0.38 -11.54
N SER A 44 -10.87 1.27 -12.54
CA SER A 44 -10.63 2.71 -12.33
C SER A 44 -11.66 3.34 -11.40
N GLY A 45 -12.92 2.89 -11.44
CA GLY A 45 -13.97 3.32 -10.51
C GLY A 45 -13.72 2.88 -9.07
N MET A 46 -13.20 1.66 -8.88
CA MET A 46 -12.80 1.14 -7.58
C MET A 46 -11.63 1.91 -6.98
N ASP A 47 -10.66 2.32 -7.80
CA ASP A 47 -9.51 3.11 -7.34
C ASP A 47 -9.95 4.51 -6.89
N LEU A 48 -10.93 5.10 -7.58
CA LEU A 48 -11.55 6.35 -7.15
C LEU A 48 -12.26 6.18 -5.80
N ALA A 49 -13.03 5.10 -5.63
CA ALA A 49 -13.70 4.80 -4.36
C ALA A 49 -12.70 4.55 -3.23
N ALA A 50 -11.63 3.80 -3.48
CA ALA A 50 -10.53 3.57 -2.56
C ALA A 50 -9.88 4.89 -2.14
N SER A 51 -9.63 5.81 -3.08
CA SER A 51 -9.09 7.14 -2.78
C SER A 51 -9.96 7.94 -1.79
N PHE A 52 -11.29 7.84 -1.88
CA PHE A 52 -12.21 8.45 -0.91
C PHE A 52 -12.16 7.77 0.46
N ILE A 53 -12.09 6.44 0.50
CA ILE A 53 -11.95 5.64 1.72
C ILE A 53 -10.64 6.00 2.43
N ALA A 54 -9.52 5.95 1.70
CA ALA A 54 -8.20 6.35 2.18
C ALA A 54 -8.19 7.78 2.71
N TYR A 55 -8.80 8.75 2.01
CA TYR A 55 -8.88 10.13 2.48
C TYR A 55 -9.59 10.25 3.85
N PHE A 56 -10.72 9.58 4.02
CA PHE A 56 -11.42 9.59 5.31
C PHE A 56 -10.62 8.87 6.40
N SER A 57 -9.99 7.76 6.04
CA SER A 57 -9.19 6.94 6.93
C SER A 57 -7.97 7.68 7.47
N VAL A 58 -7.18 8.32 6.59
CA VAL A 58 -6.02 9.15 6.97
C VAL A 58 -6.43 10.30 7.87
N ARG A 59 -7.59 10.92 7.63
CA ARG A 59 -8.09 11.98 8.50
C ARG A 59 -8.46 11.47 9.89
N ARG A 60 -8.96 10.24 9.98
CA ARG A 60 -9.29 9.59 11.26
C ARG A 60 -8.03 9.09 11.98
N SER A 61 -7.08 8.50 11.28
CA SER A 61 -5.83 8.01 11.86
C SER A 61 -4.96 9.12 12.44
N ALA A 62 -5.00 10.31 11.83
CA ALA A 62 -4.27 11.49 12.31
C ALA A 62 -4.84 12.09 13.62
N MET A 63 -5.95 11.56 14.16
CA MET A 63 -6.48 12.01 15.44
C MET A 63 -5.55 11.53 16.58
N PRO A 64 -5.23 12.41 17.55
CA PRO A 64 -4.41 12.02 18.69
C PRO A 64 -5.11 10.92 19.52
N PRO A 65 -4.35 10.22 20.38
CA PRO A 65 -4.93 9.27 21.34
C PRO A 65 -6.02 9.91 22.21
N ASP A 66 -7.09 9.15 22.45
CA ASP A 66 -8.19 9.53 23.34
C ASP A 66 -8.47 8.43 24.38
N THR A 67 -9.53 8.61 25.18
CA THR A 67 -9.87 7.66 26.26
C THR A 67 -10.29 6.29 25.74
N ASP A 68 -10.85 6.23 24.54
CA ASP A 68 -11.35 4.99 23.93
C ASP A 68 -10.24 4.32 23.09
N HIS A 69 -9.25 5.11 22.63
CA HIS A 69 -8.12 4.70 21.80
C HIS A 69 -6.79 5.23 22.37
N ALA A 70 -6.33 4.64 23.48
CA ALA A 70 -5.12 5.09 24.19
C ALA A 70 -3.82 4.99 23.38
N PHE A 71 -3.78 4.12 22.36
CA PHE A 71 -2.64 4.00 21.42
C PHE A 71 -2.81 4.85 20.16
N GLY A 72 -3.87 5.65 20.06
CA GLY A 72 -4.20 6.42 18.87
C GLY A 72 -5.07 5.69 17.87
N HIS A 73 -5.29 6.34 16.74
CA HIS A 73 -6.24 5.92 15.71
C HIS A 73 -5.56 5.30 14.47
N GLY A 74 -4.27 4.96 14.55
CA GLY A 74 -3.51 4.43 13.41
C GLY A 74 -4.17 3.23 12.70
N LYS A 75 -4.81 2.32 13.46
CA LYS A 75 -5.47 1.12 12.92
C LYS A 75 -6.65 1.38 11.97
N TYR A 76 -7.15 2.62 11.90
CA TYR A 76 -8.15 2.98 10.88
C TYR A 76 -7.57 2.87 9.46
N GLU A 77 -6.30 3.24 9.25
CA GLU A 77 -5.61 3.08 7.95
C GLU A 77 -5.48 1.62 7.54
N ASP A 78 -5.09 0.76 8.49
CA ASP A 78 -4.95 -0.68 8.26
C ASP A 78 -6.32 -1.29 7.91
N ALA A 79 -7.37 -0.90 8.64
CA ALA A 79 -8.74 -1.35 8.39
C ALA A 79 -9.28 -0.87 7.03
N SER A 80 -8.98 0.37 6.61
CA SER A 80 -9.39 0.85 5.28
C SER A 80 -8.75 0.05 4.16
N GLY A 81 -7.48 -0.34 4.28
CA GLY A 81 -6.82 -1.17 3.26
C GLY A 81 -7.49 -2.54 3.09
N LEU A 82 -8.00 -3.14 4.17
CA LEU A 82 -8.80 -4.37 4.08
C LEU A 82 -10.16 -4.15 3.39
N ILE A 83 -10.85 -3.05 3.70
CA ILE A 83 -12.12 -2.71 3.06
C ILE A 83 -11.91 -2.50 1.56
N GLU A 84 -10.88 -1.76 1.17
CA GLU A 84 -10.50 -1.54 -0.22
C GLU A 84 -10.23 -2.87 -0.94
N ALA A 85 -9.41 -3.73 -0.35
CA ALA A 85 -9.09 -5.01 -0.96
C ALA A 85 -10.31 -5.92 -1.10
N LEU A 86 -11.23 -5.90 -0.13
CA LEU A 86 -12.49 -6.64 -0.22
C LEU A 86 -13.35 -6.14 -1.41
N LEU A 87 -13.45 -4.83 -1.60
CA LEU A 87 -14.20 -4.27 -2.71
C LEU A 87 -13.56 -4.65 -4.07
N ILE A 88 -12.23 -4.66 -4.16
CA ILE A 88 -11.51 -5.10 -5.35
C ILE A 88 -11.79 -6.59 -5.63
N VAL A 89 -11.75 -7.45 -4.62
CA VAL A 89 -12.06 -8.89 -4.77
C VAL A 89 -13.50 -9.09 -5.24
N LEU A 90 -14.47 -8.36 -4.67
CA LEU A 90 -15.87 -8.43 -5.09
C LEU A 90 -16.04 -7.99 -6.56
N ALA A 91 -15.42 -6.87 -6.94
CA ALA A 91 -15.45 -6.36 -8.30
C ALA A 91 -14.84 -7.36 -9.30
N ALA A 92 -13.67 -7.90 -9.01
CA ALA A 92 -13.02 -8.91 -9.84
C ALA A 92 -13.84 -10.21 -9.93
N GLY A 93 -14.49 -10.62 -8.83
CA GLY A 93 -15.40 -11.77 -8.82
C GLY A 93 -16.60 -11.57 -9.75
N ILE A 94 -17.21 -10.38 -9.76
CA ILE A 94 -18.30 -10.03 -10.68
C ILE A 94 -17.81 -10.05 -12.14
N ILE A 95 -16.63 -9.49 -12.42
CA ILE A 95 -16.04 -9.48 -13.77
C ILE A 95 -15.80 -10.90 -14.27
N ILE A 96 -15.21 -11.77 -13.44
CA ILE A 96 -14.95 -13.17 -13.80
C ILE A 96 -16.27 -13.89 -14.04
N TRP A 97 -17.27 -13.70 -13.17
CA TRP A 97 -18.59 -14.30 -13.34
C TRP A 97 -19.24 -13.88 -14.65
N GLU A 98 -19.24 -12.59 -14.98
CA GLU A 98 -19.80 -12.06 -16.23
C GLU A 98 -19.04 -12.59 -17.46
N ALA A 99 -17.70 -12.61 -17.40
CA ALA A 99 -16.87 -13.11 -18.49
C ALA A 99 -17.08 -14.61 -18.74
N VAL A 100 -17.18 -15.42 -17.68
CA VAL A 100 -17.47 -16.86 -17.76
C VAL A 100 -18.89 -17.10 -18.28
N ASN A 101 -19.86 -16.33 -17.79
CA ASN A 101 -21.25 -16.41 -18.25
C ASN A 101 -21.35 -16.13 -19.76
N LYS A 102 -20.64 -15.10 -20.24
CA LYS A 102 -20.53 -14.75 -21.66
C LYS A 102 -19.85 -15.84 -22.51
N LEU A 103 -18.86 -16.54 -21.95
CA LEU A 103 -18.18 -17.67 -22.60
C LEU A 103 -19.08 -18.91 -22.74
N ILE A 104 -19.89 -19.22 -21.72
CA ILE A 104 -20.71 -20.44 -21.68
C ILE A 104 -22.00 -20.27 -22.48
N HIS A 105 -22.74 -19.18 -22.24
CA HIS A 105 -24.08 -19.00 -22.81
C HIS A 105 -24.07 -18.32 -24.19
N GLY A 106 -22.91 -17.82 -24.64
CA GLY A 106 -22.82 -16.97 -25.81
C GLY A 106 -23.48 -15.63 -25.54
N GLY A 107 -22.71 -14.65 -25.04
CA GLY A 107 -23.25 -13.31 -24.80
C GLY A 107 -23.36 -12.47 -26.08
N ASP A 108 -24.03 -11.32 -25.95
CA ASP A 108 -24.27 -10.35 -27.01
C ASP A 108 -23.00 -10.15 -27.87
N THR A 109 -23.18 -10.31 -29.18
CA THR A 109 -22.11 -10.07 -30.16
C THR A 109 -21.58 -8.67 -29.93
N LEU A 110 -20.27 -8.53 -29.69
CA LEU A 110 -19.64 -7.21 -29.64
C LEU A 110 -20.07 -6.46 -30.89
N SER A 111 -20.63 -5.27 -30.70
CA SER A 111 -21.06 -4.41 -31.81
C SER A 111 -19.82 -4.07 -32.65
N ALA A 112 -19.61 -4.80 -33.75
CA ALA A 112 -18.41 -4.69 -34.58
C ALA A 112 -18.23 -3.25 -35.10
N ASP A 113 -19.33 -2.57 -35.37
CA ASP A 113 -19.35 -1.15 -35.79
C ASP A 113 -18.85 -0.19 -34.70
N LEU A 114 -18.95 -0.58 -33.42
CA LEU A 114 -18.56 0.24 -32.27
C LEU A 114 -17.19 -0.19 -31.67
N LEU A 115 -16.61 -1.31 -32.11
CA LEU A 115 -15.29 -1.77 -31.65
C LEU A 115 -14.21 -0.71 -31.83
N PHE A 116 -14.26 0.04 -32.93
CA PHE A 116 -13.33 1.13 -33.21
C PHE A 116 -13.40 2.24 -32.15
N ILE A 117 -14.60 2.55 -31.64
CA ILE A 117 -14.78 3.52 -30.55
C ILE A 117 -14.14 2.98 -29.26
N GLY A 118 -14.32 1.69 -28.96
CA GLY A 118 -13.66 1.02 -27.84
C GLY A 118 -12.15 1.15 -27.89
N MET A 119 -11.54 0.88 -29.05
CA MET A 119 -10.09 1.04 -29.26
C MET A 119 -9.64 2.50 -29.07
N ILE A 120 -10.40 3.47 -29.59
CA ILE A 120 -10.09 4.90 -29.39
C ILE A 120 -10.12 5.26 -27.91
N VAL A 121 -11.17 4.86 -27.18
CA VAL A 121 -11.31 5.20 -25.75
C VAL A 121 -10.19 4.58 -24.92
N MET A 122 -9.85 3.31 -25.18
CA MET A 122 -8.73 2.66 -24.49
C MET A 122 -7.38 3.28 -24.84
N GLY A 123 -7.16 3.65 -26.11
CA GLY A 123 -5.96 4.36 -26.54
C GLY A 123 -5.83 5.75 -25.92
N ILE A 124 -6.92 6.53 -25.89
CA ILE A 124 -6.96 7.83 -25.22
C ILE A 124 -6.70 7.65 -23.73
N SER A 125 -7.29 6.65 -23.08
CA SER A 125 -7.05 6.38 -21.66
C SER A 125 -5.58 6.08 -21.38
N ALA A 126 -4.95 5.19 -22.15
CA ALA A 126 -3.54 4.87 -21.98
C ALA A 126 -2.65 6.10 -22.18
N CYS A 127 -2.91 6.91 -23.22
CA CYS A 127 -2.16 8.14 -23.48
C CYS A 127 -2.36 9.20 -22.37
N MET A 128 -3.60 9.39 -21.90
CA MET A 128 -3.91 10.34 -20.84
C MET A 128 -3.29 9.93 -19.51
N ASN A 129 -3.42 8.66 -19.11
CA ASN A 129 -2.80 8.15 -17.87
C ASN A 129 -1.28 8.26 -17.91
N LEU A 130 -0.66 7.96 -19.06
CA LEU A 130 0.78 8.14 -19.24
C LEU A 130 1.19 9.62 -19.10
N PHE A 131 0.45 10.54 -19.74
CA PHE A 131 0.73 11.97 -19.68
C PHE A 131 0.57 12.55 -18.27
N VAL A 132 -0.51 12.21 -17.59
CA VAL A 132 -0.80 12.66 -16.22
C VAL A 132 0.22 12.07 -15.25
N SER A 133 0.54 10.78 -15.37
CA SER A 133 1.60 10.11 -14.60
C SER A 133 2.95 10.81 -14.74
N GLN A 134 3.36 11.18 -15.96
CA GLN A 134 4.63 11.89 -16.18
C GLN A 134 4.66 13.26 -15.47
N LYS A 135 3.54 14.00 -15.50
CA LYS A 135 3.42 15.28 -14.79
C LYS A 135 3.44 15.09 -13.28
N LEU A 136 2.71 14.12 -12.75
CA LEU A 136 2.71 13.76 -11.33
C LEU A 136 4.12 13.40 -10.87
N MET A 137 4.80 12.50 -11.59
CA MET A 137 6.16 12.07 -11.27
C MET A 137 7.16 13.23 -11.28
N LYS A 138 7.04 14.17 -12.23
CA LYS A 138 7.89 15.36 -12.26
C LYS A 138 7.70 16.23 -11.01
N VAL A 139 6.45 16.56 -10.68
CA VAL A 139 6.14 17.37 -9.49
C VAL A 139 6.47 16.62 -8.21
N ALA A 140 6.25 15.31 -8.15
CA ALA A 140 6.60 14.46 -7.03
C ALA A 140 8.09 14.56 -6.70
N LYS A 141 8.97 14.45 -7.71
CA LYS A 141 10.42 14.59 -7.55
C LYS A 141 10.86 16.01 -7.22
N GLU A 142 10.25 17.03 -7.84
CA GLU A 142 10.57 18.44 -7.56
C GLU A 142 10.19 18.87 -6.14
N THR A 143 9.22 18.17 -5.53
CA THR A 143 8.63 18.57 -4.25
C THR A 143 8.68 17.50 -3.16
N ASP A 144 9.50 16.47 -3.39
CA ASP A 144 9.73 15.30 -2.55
C ASP A 144 8.43 14.68 -1.98
N SER A 145 7.43 14.55 -2.86
CA SER A 145 6.08 14.13 -2.46
C SER A 145 5.83 12.66 -2.79
N ILE A 146 5.98 11.80 -1.78
CA ILE A 146 5.73 10.36 -1.86
C ILE A 146 4.30 10.06 -2.34
N ALA A 147 3.30 10.85 -1.89
CA ALA A 147 1.91 10.66 -2.30
C ALA A 147 1.71 10.86 -3.82
N LEU A 148 2.30 11.91 -4.40
CA LEU A 148 2.23 12.15 -5.85
C LEU A 148 3.05 11.12 -6.64
N GLU A 149 4.14 10.63 -6.07
CA GLU A 149 4.93 9.55 -6.67
C GLU A 149 4.11 8.25 -6.72
N SER A 150 3.43 7.89 -5.63
CA SER A 150 2.55 6.73 -5.56
C SER A 150 1.42 6.82 -6.59
N ASP A 151 0.74 7.97 -6.68
CA ASP A 151 -0.33 8.20 -7.67
C ASP A 151 0.22 8.11 -9.12
N ALA A 152 1.42 8.63 -9.37
CA ALA A 152 2.07 8.51 -10.68
C ALA A 152 2.35 7.05 -11.05
N TRP A 153 2.80 6.22 -10.10
CA TRP A 153 3.02 4.80 -10.33
C TRP A 153 1.71 4.04 -10.55
N HIS A 154 0.66 4.39 -9.80
CA HIS A 154 -0.68 3.83 -9.98
C HIS A 154 -1.17 4.05 -11.41
N LEU A 155 -1.14 5.30 -11.90
CA LEU A 155 -1.54 5.61 -13.27
C LEU A 155 -0.69 4.89 -14.33
N ARG A 156 0.57 4.54 -14.05
CA ARG A 156 1.37 3.72 -14.98
C ARG A 156 0.88 2.29 -15.04
N THR A 157 0.48 1.71 -13.90
CA THR A 157 -0.12 0.37 -13.87
C THR A 157 -1.40 0.35 -14.72
N ASP A 158 -2.24 1.38 -14.61
CA ASP A 158 -3.45 1.52 -15.42
C ASP A 158 -3.15 1.64 -16.93
N VAL A 159 -2.01 2.22 -17.31
CA VAL A 159 -1.58 2.23 -18.72
C VAL A 159 -1.36 0.81 -19.22
N PHE A 160 -0.77 -0.08 -18.42
CA PHE A 160 -0.52 -1.46 -18.83
C PHE A 160 -1.81 -2.27 -18.97
N THR A 161 -2.76 -2.13 -18.03
CA THR A 161 -4.07 -2.80 -18.12
C THR A 161 -4.87 -2.27 -19.30
N SER A 162 -4.93 -0.94 -19.48
CA SER A 162 -5.60 -0.30 -20.62
C SER A 162 -4.97 -0.69 -21.97
N ALA A 163 -3.64 -0.78 -22.05
CA ALA A 163 -2.93 -1.23 -23.24
C ALA A 163 -3.17 -2.72 -23.53
N GLY A 164 -3.27 -3.56 -22.49
CA GLY A 164 -3.63 -4.97 -22.61
C GLY A 164 -5.02 -5.17 -23.20
N VAL A 165 -6.01 -4.42 -22.71
CA VAL A 165 -7.37 -4.41 -23.26
C VAL A 165 -7.36 -3.91 -24.72
N LEU A 166 -6.65 -2.81 -25.00
CA LEU A 166 -6.53 -2.27 -26.36
C LEU A 166 -5.94 -3.30 -27.34
N ALA A 167 -4.82 -3.94 -26.98
CA ALA A 167 -4.20 -4.99 -27.79
C ALA A 167 -5.16 -6.15 -28.04
N GLY A 168 -5.93 -6.50 -27.02
CA GLY A 168 -7.00 -7.48 -27.10
C GLY A 168 -8.13 -7.12 -28.07
N LEU A 169 -8.60 -5.88 -28.03
CA LEU A 169 -9.60 -5.35 -28.98
C LEU A 169 -9.07 -5.35 -30.42
N ILE A 170 -7.80 -5.00 -30.63
CA ILE A 170 -7.15 -5.08 -31.95
C ILE A 170 -7.12 -6.53 -32.44
N LEU A 171 -6.81 -7.49 -31.56
CA LEU A 171 -6.80 -8.90 -31.91
C LEU A 171 -8.20 -9.40 -32.29
N ILE A 172 -9.24 -8.96 -31.57
CA ILE A 172 -10.65 -9.26 -31.91
C ILE A 172 -10.99 -8.68 -33.28
N GLN A 173 -10.59 -7.45 -33.58
CA GLN A 173 -10.85 -6.80 -34.88
C GLN A 173 -10.24 -7.58 -36.05
N ILE A 174 -9.03 -8.14 -35.88
CA ILE A 174 -8.33 -8.89 -36.93
C ILE A 174 -8.88 -10.32 -37.07
N THR A 175 -9.17 -10.99 -35.95
CA THR A 175 -9.54 -12.41 -35.94
C THR A 175 -11.05 -12.65 -36.05
N GLY A 176 -11.87 -11.67 -35.69
CA GLY A 176 -13.33 -11.81 -35.56
C GLY A 176 -13.77 -12.65 -34.35
N LEU A 177 -12.85 -13.09 -33.49
CA LEU A 177 -13.13 -13.99 -32.37
C LEU A 177 -13.61 -13.21 -31.13
N THR A 178 -14.92 -13.10 -30.96
CA THR A 178 -15.53 -12.34 -29.85
C THR A 178 -15.27 -12.92 -28.46
N PHE A 179 -15.03 -14.23 -28.34
CA PHE A 179 -14.71 -14.88 -27.06
C PHE A 179 -13.42 -14.36 -26.42
N LEU A 180 -12.51 -13.78 -27.23
CA LEU A 180 -11.26 -13.22 -26.73
C LEU A 180 -11.53 -12.08 -25.74
N ASP A 181 -12.61 -11.30 -25.89
CA ASP A 181 -12.99 -10.22 -24.96
C ASP A 181 -13.14 -10.75 -23.53
N SER A 182 -13.83 -11.88 -23.37
CA SER A 182 -14.01 -12.55 -22.08
C SER A 182 -12.70 -13.12 -21.54
N VAL A 183 -11.84 -13.68 -22.41
CA VAL A 183 -10.52 -14.18 -22.00
C VAL A 183 -9.65 -13.04 -21.48
N ILE A 184 -9.63 -11.91 -22.18
CA ILE A 184 -8.89 -10.70 -21.78
C ILE A 184 -9.43 -10.17 -20.46
N ALA A 185 -10.76 -10.09 -20.30
CA ALA A 185 -11.39 -9.66 -19.06
C ALA A 185 -10.99 -10.55 -17.86
N ILE A 186 -10.96 -11.87 -18.05
CA ILE A 186 -10.50 -12.81 -17.02
C ILE A 186 -9.02 -12.59 -16.68
N ILE A 187 -8.16 -12.41 -17.69
CA ILE A 187 -6.73 -12.14 -17.46
C ILE A 187 -6.55 -10.86 -16.64
N VAL A 188 -7.24 -9.78 -17.01
CA VAL A 188 -7.19 -8.49 -16.29
C VAL A 188 -7.71 -8.66 -14.85
N ALA A 189 -8.84 -9.35 -14.66
CA ALA A 189 -9.38 -9.61 -13.33
C ALA A 189 -8.43 -10.43 -12.44
N LEU A 190 -7.68 -11.39 -13.00
CA LEU A 190 -6.66 -12.15 -12.26
C LEU A 190 -5.46 -11.27 -11.86
N LEU A 191 -5.05 -10.33 -12.71
CA LEU A 191 -4.01 -9.35 -12.36
C LEU A 191 -4.49 -8.46 -11.21
N ILE A 192 -5.72 -7.96 -11.27
CA ILE A 192 -6.34 -7.16 -10.22
C ILE A 192 -6.42 -7.95 -8.90
N LEU A 193 -6.83 -9.23 -8.94
CA LEU A 193 -6.88 -10.10 -7.76
C LEU A 193 -5.50 -10.33 -7.12
N ARG A 194 -4.44 -10.39 -7.92
CA ARG A 194 -3.07 -10.50 -7.40
C ARG A 194 -2.69 -9.26 -6.58
N GLU A 195 -3.02 -8.07 -7.07
CA GLU A 195 -2.78 -6.82 -6.34
C GLU A 195 -3.62 -6.76 -5.06
N ALA A 196 -4.89 -7.16 -5.14
CA ALA A 196 -5.76 -7.27 -3.97
C ALA A 196 -5.21 -8.23 -2.92
N ALA A 197 -4.68 -9.40 -3.31
CA ALA A 197 -4.11 -10.37 -2.38
C ALA A 197 -2.87 -9.81 -1.65
N SER A 198 -2.04 -9.05 -2.35
CA SER A 198 -0.90 -8.33 -1.74
C SER A 198 -1.36 -7.31 -0.71
N LEU A 199 -2.40 -6.53 -1.04
CA LEU A 199 -3.00 -5.54 -0.13
C LEU A 199 -3.61 -6.21 1.12
N ILE A 200 -4.39 -7.30 0.93
CA ILE A 200 -4.94 -8.09 2.04
C ILE A 200 -3.83 -8.57 2.97
N ARG A 201 -2.75 -9.16 2.43
CA ARG A 201 -1.65 -9.70 3.25
C ARG A 201 -1.05 -8.62 4.13
N ARG A 202 -0.79 -7.43 3.58
CA ARG A 202 -0.17 -6.31 4.30
C ARG A 202 -1.11 -5.73 5.33
N SER A 203 -2.33 -5.35 4.94
CA SER A 203 -3.29 -4.71 5.84
C SER A 203 -3.77 -5.65 6.95
N PHE A 204 -3.93 -6.94 6.65
CA PHE A 204 -4.26 -7.95 7.67
C PHE A 204 -3.08 -8.18 8.63
N GLY A 205 -1.86 -8.23 8.10
CA GLY A 205 -0.62 -8.32 8.89
C GLY A 205 -0.49 -7.16 9.88
N ASP A 206 -0.62 -5.92 9.38
CA ASP A 206 -0.58 -4.71 10.22
C ASP A 206 -1.67 -4.76 11.32
N LEU A 207 -2.89 -5.23 10.99
CA LEU A 207 -3.97 -5.37 11.97
C LEU A 207 -3.67 -6.42 13.06
N MET A 208 -2.97 -7.49 12.70
CA MET A 208 -2.51 -8.59 13.56
C MET A 208 -1.20 -8.28 14.30
N ASP A 209 -0.73 -7.03 14.25
CA ASP A 209 0.51 -6.60 14.88
C ASP A 209 1.73 -7.39 14.35
N GLU A 210 1.78 -7.63 13.03
CA GLU A 210 2.96 -8.18 12.34
C GLU A 210 4.19 -7.29 12.63
N SER A 211 5.36 -7.92 12.74
CA SER A 211 6.62 -7.22 13.01
C SER A 211 6.94 -6.21 11.91
N LEU A 212 7.69 -5.16 12.26
CA LEU A 212 8.23 -4.22 11.29
C LEU A 212 9.05 -4.92 10.20
N ASP A 213 9.22 -4.23 9.07
CA ASP A 213 9.94 -4.79 7.94
C ASP A 213 11.41 -5.11 8.30
N GLU A 214 12.01 -5.98 7.49
CA GLU A 214 13.36 -6.50 7.78
C GLU A 214 14.40 -5.38 7.88
N LYS A 215 14.28 -4.32 7.08
CA LYS A 215 15.23 -3.20 7.05
C LYS A 215 15.11 -2.34 8.30
N GLU A 216 13.89 -2.07 8.74
CA GLU A 216 13.61 -1.37 9.98
C GLU A 216 14.08 -2.19 11.17
N MET A 217 13.80 -3.49 11.18
CA MET A 217 14.28 -4.41 12.21
C MET A 217 15.80 -4.47 12.30
N GLU A 218 16.51 -4.52 11.17
CA GLU A 218 17.98 -4.42 11.12
C GLU A 218 18.48 -3.11 11.71
N LYS A 219 17.87 -1.98 11.33
CA LYS A 219 18.22 -0.65 11.84
C LYS A 219 18.01 -0.54 13.36
N ILE A 220 16.88 -1.06 13.86
CA ILE A 220 16.58 -1.11 15.30
C ILE A 220 17.65 -1.92 16.04
N CYS A 221 18.00 -3.10 15.51
CA CYS A 221 19.03 -3.93 16.11
C CYS A 221 20.40 -3.24 16.09
N GLU A 222 20.76 -2.55 15.01
CA GLU A 222 22.02 -1.80 14.91
C GLU A 222 22.12 -0.72 16.00
N ILE A 223 21.05 0.06 16.19
CA ILE A 223 20.99 1.11 17.21
C ILE A 223 21.13 0.50 18.61
N ILE A 224 20.34 -0.54 18.94
CA ILE A 224 20.44 -1.23 20.23
C ILE A 224 21.86 -1.78 20.44
N CYS A 225 22.49 -2.36 19.40
CA CYS A 225 23.83 -2.92 19.48
C CYS A 225 24.95 -1.90 19.60
N ARG A 226 24.74 -0.65 19.17
CA ARG A 226 25.70 0.45 19.36
C ARG A 226 25.98 0.71 20.84
N HIS A 227 25.00 0.45 21.70
CA HIS A 227 25.06 0.62 23.15
C HIS A 227 25.47 -0.65 23.92
N GLN A 228 25.94 -1.70 23.25
CA GLN A 228 26.23 -3.01 23.86
C GLN A 228 27.23 -3.00 25.04
N ASN A 229 28.03 -1.94 25.19
CA ASN A 229 28.95 -1.80 26.32
C ASN A 229 28.26 -1.29 27.60
N ALA A 230 27.05 -0.76 27.50
CA ALA A 230 26.33 -0.14 28.59
C ALA A 230 25.32 -1.08 29.29
N TYR A 231 24.98 -2.20 28.63
CA TYR A 231 24.05 -3.21 29.14
C TYR A 231 24.64 -4.61 28.94
N THR A 232 24.09 -5.61 29.63
CA THR A 232 24.60 -6.98 29.62
C THR A 232 23.97 -7.82 28.52
N ASN A 233 22.69 -7.61 28.23
CA ASN A 233 21.96 -8.33 27.19
C ASN A 233 20.67 -7.57 26.84
N TYR A 234 20.04 -7.86 25.71
CA TYR A 234 18.66 -7.45 25.44
C TYR A 234 17.82 -8.65 24.97
N HIS A 235 16.52 -8.63 25.22
CA HIS A 235 15.62 -9.71 24.83
C HIS A 235 14.17 -9.23 24.69
N SER A 236 13.29 -10.13 24.26
CA SER A 236 11.85 -9.86 24.07
C SER A 236 11.59 -8.64 23.17
N LEU A 237 12.41 -8.45 22.13
CA LEU A 237 12.20 -7.39 21.15
C LEU A 237 10.93 -7.69 20.34
N LYS A 238 9.90 -6.89 20.58
CA LYS A 238 8.63 -6.93 19.86
C LYS A 238 8.47 -5.60 19.14
N THR A 239 8.03 -5.67 17.90
CA THR A 239 7.70 -4.49 17.12
C THR A 239 6.34 -4.69 16.48
N ARG A 240 5.61 -3.60 16.29
CA ARG A 240 4.33 -3.60 15.57
C ARG A 240 4.10 -2.23 14.95
N LYS A 241 3.13 -2.16 14.06
CA LYS A 241 2.71 -0.95 13.36
C LYS A 241 1.21 -0.71 13.54
N ALA A 242 0.79 0.55 13.52
CA ALA A 242 -0.61 0.93 13.38
C ALA A 242 -0.68 2.16 12.49
N GLY A 243 -1.09 2.00 11.22
CA GLY A 243 -0.99 3.06 10.23
C GLY A 243 0.44 3.63 10.14
N PRO A 244 0.65 4.94 10.27
CA PRO A 244 1.98 5.54 10.18
C PRO A 244 2.82 5.41 11.46
N ASP A 245 2.21 5.00 12.58
CA ASP A 245 2.87 4.94 13.88
C ASP A 245 3.48 3.56 14.16
N LYS A 246 4.67 3.55 14.76
CA LYS A 246 5.43 2.34 15.05
C LYS A 246 5.59 2.18 16.55
N PHE A 247 5.56 0.94 17.02
CA PHE A 247 5.70 0.62 18.44
C PHE A 247 6.80 -0.41 18.61
N ILE A 248 7.68 -0.16 19.57
CA ILE A 248 8.74 -1.08 19.96
C ILE A 248 8.65 -1.32 21.47
N GLU A 249 8.72 -2.59 21.85
CA GLU A 249 8.85 -3.04 23.23
C GLU A 249 10.05 -3.98 23.32
N PHE A 250 10.96 -3.75 24.27
CA PHE A 250 12.04 -4.69 24.53
C PHE A 250 12.58 -4.55 25.95
N HIS A 251 13.34 -5.56 26.36
CA HIS A 251 13.95 -5.61 27.69
C HIS A 251 15.46 -5.42 27.58
N LEU A 252 16.01 -4.50 28.38
CA LEU A 252 17.45 -4.31 28.58
C LEU A 252 17.86 -4.92 29.92
N MET A 253 18.81 -5.85 29.89
CA MET A 253 19.39 -6.44 31.09
C MET A 253 20.59 -5.61 31.56
N MET A 254 20.59 -5.24 32.84
CA MET A 254 21.63 -4.44 33.47
C MET A 254 22.36 -5.22 34.57
N PRO A 255 23.65 -4.94 34.82
CA PRO A 255 24.35 -5.48 35.99
C PRO A 255 23.66 -5.12 37.30
N HIS A 256 23.64 -6.05 38.27
CA HIS A 256 23.01 -5.83 39.57
C HIS A 256 23.55 -4.62 40.34
N ALA A 257 24.83 -4.30 40.14
CA ALA A 257 25.49 -3.19 40.81
C ALA A 257 25.19 -1.81 40.17
N THR A 258 24.51 -1.78 39.02
CA THR A 258 24.22 -0.52 38.32
C THR A 258 23.15 0.27 39.06
N PRO A 259 23.41 1.52 39.47
CA PRO A 259 22.38 2.38 40.05
C PRO A 259 21.22 2.59 39.07
N LEU A 260 19.97 2.60 39.57
CA LEU A 260 18.78 2.78 38.74
C LEU A 260 18.85 4.06 37.88
N SER A 261 19.40 5.14 38.42
CA SER A 261 19.60 6.40 37.68
C SER A 261 20.53 6.23 36.47
N GLN A 262 21.57 5.41 36.59
CA GLN A 262 22.49 5.12 35.49
C GLN A 262 21.84 4.19 34.47
N ALA A 263 21.12 3.16 34.91
CA ALA A 263 20.37 2.29 34.01
C ALA A 263 19.29 3.05 33.22
N HIS A 264 18.58 3.96 33.88
CA HIS A 264 17.60 4.83 33.23
C HIS A 264 18.26 5.76 32.20
N LYS A 265 19.48 6.23 32.45
CA LYS A 265 20.22 7.04 31.49
C LYS A 265 20.56 6.26 30.21
N VAL A 266 21.03 5.02 30.33
CA VAL A 266 21.30 4.15 29.17
C VAL A 266 20.01 3.89 28.37
N LEU A 267 18.91 3.64 29.07
CA LEU A 267 17.60 3.49 28.45
C LEU A 267 17.22 4.74 27.64
N GLN A 268 17.34 5.94 28.22
CA GLN A 268 17.05 7.20 27.55
C GLN A 268 17.93 7.42 26.31
N GLU A 269 19.23 7.12 26.40
CA GLU A 269 20.16 7.23 25.27
C GLU A 269 19.74 6.33 24.09
N VAL A 270 19.34 5.08 24.37
CA VAL A 270 18.85 4.15 23.34
C VAL A 270 17.49 4.62 22.79
N GLU A 271 16.58 5.06 23.65
CA GLU A 271 15.24 5.55 23.27
C GLU A 271 15.32 6.79 22.38
N ASP A 272 16.15 7.77 22.74
CA ASP A 272 16.32 9.02 22.00
C ASP A 272 16.96 8.76 20.62
N GLU A 273 17.91 7.84 20.53
CA GLU A 273 18.52 7.47 19.24
C GLU A 273 17.53 6.74 18.34
N LEU A 274 16.72 5.83 18.87
CA LEU A 274 15.63 5.19 18.12
C LEU A 274 14.63 6.23 17.61
N LYS A 275 14.24 7.20 18.44
CA LYS A 275 13.33 8.29 18.04
C LYS A 275 13.92 9.25 17.02
N ALA A 276 15.23 9.48 17.06
CA ALA A 276 15.93 10.33 16.09
C ALA A 276 16.02 9.65 14.71
N GLU A 277 16.23 8.34 14.68
CA GLU A 277 16.48 7.56 13.45
C GLU A 277 15.21 6.97 12.81
N ILE A 278 14.14 6.80 13.60
CA ILE A 278 12.89 6.18 13.15
C ILE A 278 11.72 7.14 13.42
N PRO A 279 11.12 7.72 12.37
CA PRO A 279 10.02 8.66 12.56
C PRO A 279 8.78 7.96 13.11
N ARG A 280 8.01 8.69 13.96
CA ARG A 280 6.74 8.24 14.55
C ARG A 280 6.81 6.94 15.34
N ILE A 281 7.92 6.74 16.03
CA ILE A 281 8.15 5.57 16.89
C ILE A 281 7.78 5.87 18.36
N THR A 282 7.06 4.95 18.97
CA THR A 282 6.86 4.89 20.42
C THR A 282 7.68 3.71 20.95
N VAL A 283 8.58 3.99 21.89
CA VAL A 283 9.50 2.99 22.45
C VAL A 283 9.14 2.77 23.92
N ILE A 284 9.02 1.52 24.31
CA ILE A 284 8.88 1.09 25.70
C ILE A 284 10.03 0.14 26.00
N VAL A 285 10.84 0.49 26.99
CA VAL A 285 11.98 -0.33 27.40
C VAL A 285 11.79 -0.75 28.85
N HIS A 286 11.80 -2.06 29.09
CA HIS A 286 11.81 -2.62 30.44
C HIS A 286 13.26 -2.87 30.89
N LEU A 287 13.60 -2.51 32.12
CA LEU A 287 14.91 -2.79 32.70
C LEU A 287 14.83 -4.06 33.54
N ASP A 288 15.62 -5.06 33.18
CA ASP A 288 15.75 -6.31 33.92
C ASP A 288 17.12 -6.39 34.61
N PRO A 289 17.20 -6.93 35.83
CA PRO A 289 18.49 -7.32 36.39
C PRO A 289 19.07 -8.52 35.62
N CYS A 290 20.38 -8.59 35.50
CA CYS A 290 21.06 -9.77 34.97
C CYS A 290 20.67 -11.02 35.78
N ASP A 291 20.34 -12.13 35.12
CA ASP A 291 19.85 -13.36 35.75
C ASP A 291 20.97 -14.28 36.30
N GLY A 292 22.19 -13.75 36.46
CA GLY A 292 23.34 -14.50 36.97
C GLY A 292 23.92 -15.52 35.99
N ARG A 293 23.41 -15.64 34.75
CA ARG A 293 24.05 -16.45 33.69
C ARG A 293 25.26 -15.77 33.03
N CYS A 294 25.69 -14.62 33.53
CA CYS A 294 26.98 -14.01 33.22
C CYS A 294 28.06 -14.53 34.18
N ASN A 295 29.10 -15.16 33.64
CA ASN A 295 30.30 -15.47 34.44
C ASN A 295 30.95 -14.18 34.93
N GLN A 296 31.34 -14.17 36.21
CA GLN A 296 31.75 -12.99 37.00
C GLN A 296 32.98 -12.21 36.49
N GLU A 297 33.67 -12.67 35.44
CA GLU A 297 34.91 -12.03 34.96
C GLU A 297 34.79 -11.38 33.57
N THR A 298 33.81 -11.76 32.75
CA THR A 298 33.53 -11.11 31.45
C THR A 298 32.10 -11.42 31.00
N CYS A 299 31.19 -10.43 31.01
CA CYS A 299 29.99 -10.49 30.17
C CYS A 299 30.40 -10.13 28.73
N THR A 300 30.96 -11.07 27.98
CA THR A 300 31.15 -10.90 26.53
C THR A 300 29.82 -11.14 25.83
N PHE A 301 28.94 -10.15 25.87
CA PHE A 301 27.74 -10.13 25.05
C PHE A 301 28.10 -9.67 23.64
N VAL A 302 27.93 -10.58 22.66
CA VAL A 302 27.97 -10.20 21.25
C VAL A 302 26.55 -9.82 20.87
N CYS A 303 26.33 -8.52 20.68
CA CYS A 303 25.03 -8.05 20.25
C CYS A 303 24.75 -8.53 18.82
N ARG A 304 23.68 -9.31 18.68
CA ARG A 304 23.17 -9.79 17.40
C ARG A 304 21.66 -9.79 17.46
N ARG A 305 21.01 -9.72 16.29
CA ARG A 305 19.56 -9.91 16.21
C ARG A 305 19.20 -11.25 16.82
N LYS A 306 18.25 -11.24 17.75
CA LYS A 306 17.66 -12.46 18.30
C LYS A 306 16.37 -12.72 17.54
N THR A 307 16.31 -13.88 16.90
CA THR A 307 15.10 -14.44 16.27
C THR A 307 14.07 -14.80 17.31
#